data_AF-A0A6N4SQU2-F1
#
_entry.id   AF-A0A6N4SQU2-F1
#
_cell.length_a   1.000
_cell.length_b   1.000
_cell.length_c   1.000
_cell.angle_alpha   90.00
_cell.angle_beta   90.00
_cell.angle_gamma   90.00
#
_symmetry.space_group_name_H-M   'P 1'
#
loop_
_entity.id
_entity.type
_entity.pdbx_description
1 polymer ?
#
loop_
_entity_poly.entity_id
_entity_poly.type
_entity_poly.pdbx_seq_one_letter_code
_entity_poly.pdbx_strand_id
1 'polypeptide(L)'
;MWELIKGLFTSGKILESAKDIIDEVVTSKEEKAKLHIMFEQMLNEHEQTILRMEVKDRDSARNREIETAKVGSRNFTQNILAYVGVIGFFAMMGYLLSNGLGEMNAEESFIIGNLTGMAGAIAKDIFSYYFGSSKGEHDTRPQAFDWQRFKNSDEFKKIKELGKDKGK
;
A
#
# COMPACT_ATOMS: atom_id res chain seq x y z
N MET A 1 21.58 0.65 26.63
CA MET A 1 22.82 1.13 25.99
C MET A 1 22.54 2.02 24.79
N TRP A 2 21.69 1.61 23.86
CA TRP A 2 21.27 2.42 22.70
C TRP A 2 20.56 3.75 23.04
N GLU A 3 19.75 3.78 24.11
CA GLU A 3 19.06 5.00 24.56
C GLU A 3 20.00 6.04 25.23
N LEU A 4 21.16 5.61 25.75
CA LEU A 4 22.17 6.52 26.32
C LEU A 4 22.95 7.25 25.22
N ILE A 5 23.20 6.57 24.09
CA ILE A 5 23.86 7.14 22.91
C ILE A 5 22.94 8.17 22.24
N LYS A 6 21.64 7.86 22.12
CA LYS A 6 20.63 8.85 21.68
C LYS A 6 20.54 10.01 22.65
N GLY A 7 20.51 9.76 23.97
CA GLY A 7 20.49 10.83 24.98
C GLY A 7 21.69 11.78 24.90
N LEU A 8 22.87 11.29 24.48
CA LEU A 8 24.07 12.09 24.25
C LEU A 8 24.01 12.95 22.99
N PHE A 9 23.38 12.48 21.91
CA PHE A 9 23.17 13.24 20.66
C PHE A 9 21.96 14.19 20.72
N THR A 10 20.90 13.81 21.44
CA THR A 10 19.66 14.60 21.57
C THR A 10 19.77 15.68 22.66
N SER A 11 20.63 15.48 23.65
CA SER A 11 20.95 16.54 24.61
C SER A 11 21.97 17.47 23.96
N GLY A 12 21.59 18.73 23.69
CA GLY A 12 22.41 19.77 23.06
C GLY A 12 23.78 20.09 23.68
N LYS A 13 24.26 19.30 24.66
CA LYS A 13 25.58 19.38 25.29
C LYS A 13 26.75 19.11 24.34
N ILE A 14 26.63 18.17 23.40
CA ILE A 14 27.68 17.94 22.39
C ILE A 14 27.73 19.12 21.40
N LEU A 15 26.56 19.67 21.04
CA LEU A 15 26.44 20.84 20.18
C LEU A 15 26.98 22.12 20.85
N GLU A 16 26.71 22.32 22.14
CA GLU A 16 27.30 23.41 22.93
C GLU A 16 28.82 23.25 23.07
N SER A 17 29.30 22.04 23.35
CA SER A 17 30.75 21.78 23.45
C SER A 17 31.47 21.97 22.11
N ALA A 18 30.84 21.61 20.99
CA ALA A 18 31.38 21.86 19.66
C ALA A 18 31.39 23.37 19.32
N LYS A 19 30.36 24.11 19.75
CA LYS A 19 30.27 25.56 19.56
C LYS A 19 31.32 26.32 20.38
N ASP A 20 31.58 25.89 21.61
CA ASP A 20 32.59 26.50 22.48
C ASP A 20 34.02 26.25 21.98
N ILE A 21 34.31 25.05 21.46
CA ILE A 21 35.62 24.75 20.84
C ILE A 21 35.83 25.57 19.56
N ILE A 22 34.77 25.82 18.78
CA ILE A 22 34.83 26.67 17.58
C ILE A 22 35.07 28.15 17.97
N ASP A 23 34.45 28.62 19.04
CA ASP A 23 34.62 29.99 19.53
C ASP A 23 35.97 30.22 20.23
N GLU A 24 36.57 29.19 20.83
CA GLU A 24 37.90 29.24 21.44
C GLU A 24 39.04 29.21 20.40
N VAL A 25 38.85 28.50 19.28
CA VAL A 25 39.88 28.34 18.23
C VAL A 25 39.86 29.45 17.17
N VAL A 26 38.77 30.23 17.02
CA VAL A 26 38.66 31.25 15.96
C VAL A 26 38.58 32.67 16.53
N THR A 27 39.73 33.35 16.59
CA THR A 27 39.83 34.78 16.95
C THR A 27 39.68 35.73 15.74
N SER A 28 39.40 35.22 14.54
CA SER A 28 39.26 35.98 13.28
C SER A 28 37.82 35.98 12.76
N LYS A 29 37.20 37.16 12.66
CA LYS A 29 35.81 37.37 12.19
C LYS A 29 35.52 36.75 10.80
N GLU A 30 36.54 36.62 9.96
CA GLU A 30 36.38 36.21 8.56
C GLU A 30 36.37 34.68 8.38
N GLU A 31 37.11 33.95 9.23
CA GLU A 31 37.10 32.48 9.23
C GLU A 31 35.85 31.93 9.91
N LYS A 32 35.35 32.59 10.96
CA LYS A 32 34.07 32.24 11.61
C LYS A 32 32.91 32.34 10.63
N ALA A 33 32.90 33.36 9.78
CA ALA A 33 31.87 33.55 8.76
C ALA A 33 31.92 32.45 7.69
N LYS A 34 33.12 32.08 7.21
CA LYS A 34 33.29 30.97 6.25
C LYS A 34 32.88 29.63 6.85
N LEU A 35 33.25 29.37 8.11
CA LEU A 35 32.87 28.16 8.81
C LEU A 35 31.35 28.07 9.03
N HIS A 36 30.70 29.20 9.32
CA HIS A 36 29.24 29.27 9.46
C HIS A 36 28.53 29.00 8.13
N ILE A 37 29.01 29.59 7.03
CA ILE A 37 28.47 29.35 5.68
C ILE A 37 28.64 27.88 5.30
N MET A 38 29.82 27.30 5.57
CA MET A 38 30.09 25.90 5.26
C MET A 38 29.24 24.95 6.11
N PHE A 39 28.98 25.30 7.36
CA PHE A 39 28.11 24.55 8.26
C PHE A 39 26.63 24.64 7.83
N GLU A 40 26.15 25.82 7.45
CA GLU A 40 24.80 26.01 6.89
C GLU A 40 24.62 25.23 5.58
N GLN A 41 25.63 25.21 4.71
CA GLN A 41 25.61 24.42 3.49
C GLN A 41 25.51 22.91 3.79
N MET A 42 26.30 22.40 4.73
CA MET A 42 26.22 21.00 5.13
C MET A 42 24.85 20.64 5.75
N LEU A 43 24.26 21.52 6.55
CA LEU A 43 22.93 21.30 7.12
C LEU A 43 21.85 21.24 6.03
N ASN A 44 21.88 22.17 5.07
CA ASN A 44 20.95 22.19 3.95
C ASN A 44 21.08 20.94 3.06
N GLU A 45 22.31 20.51 2.78
CA GLU A 45 22.56 19.27 2.02
C GLU A 45 22.07 18.03 2.76
N HIS A 46 22.26 17.99 4.09
CA HIS A 46 21.78 16.91 4.94
C HIS A 46 20.26 16.84 4.94
N GLU A 47 19.58 17.98 5.11
CA GLU A 47 18.12 18.07 5.07
C GLU A 47 17.55 17.63 3.72
N GLN A 48 18.15 18.08 2.61
CA GLN A 48 17.77 17.63 1.27
C GLN A 48 17.97 16.11 1.09
N THR A 49 19.03 15.55 1.68
CA THR A 49 19.32 14.12 1.59
C THR A 49 18.29 13.30 2.36
N ILE A 50 17.91 13.73 3.56
CA ILE A 50 16.85 13.11 4.36
C ILE A 50 15.52 13.13 3.59
N LEU A 51 15.12 14.30 3.08
CA LEU A 51 13.88 14.44 2.31
C LEU A 51 13.87 13.54 1.07
N ARG A 52 15.01 13.43 0.36
CA ARG A 52 15.13 12.52 -0.78
C ARG A 52 15.06 11.05 -0.37
N MET A 53 15.61 10.68 0.78
CA MET A 53 15.52 9.31 1.30
C MET A 53 14.09 8.97 1.71
N GLU A 54 13.36 9.89 2.35
CA GLU A 54 11.95 9.70 2.70
C GLU A 54 11.05 9.58 1.46
N VAL A 55 11.26 10.41 0.45
CA VAL A 55 10.53 10.31 -0.83
C VAL A 55 10.84 8.97 -1.51
N LYS A 56 12.11 8.57 -1.55
CA LYS A 56 12.52 7.27 -2.11
C LYS A 56 11.92 6.10 -1.35
N ASP A 57 11.79 6.18 -0.02
CA ASP A 57 11.19 5.12 0.77
C ASP A 57 9.70 4.96 0.43
N ARG A 58 8.97 6.08 0.28
CA ARG A 58 7.57 6.08 -0.16
C ARG A 58 7.39 5.59 -1.59
N ASP A 59 8.29 5.98 -2.50
CA ASP A 59 8.30 5.49 -3.88
C ASP A 59 8.65 4.00 -3.94
N SER A 60 9.56 3.52 -3.09
CA SER A 60 9.89 2.09 -2.97
C SER A 60 8.70 1.28 -2.45
N ALA A 61 7.94 1.82 -1.48
CA ALA A 61 6.75 1.20 -0.96
C ALA A 61 5.66 1.09 -2.04
N ARG A 62 5.46 2.16 -2.82
CA ARG A 62 4.51 2.16 -3.94
C ARG A 62 4.94 1.23 -5.06
N ASN A 63 6.22 1.21 -5.41
CA ASN A 63 6.76 0.29 -6.41
C ASN A 63 6.65 -1.15 -5.95
N ARG A 64 6.86 -1.44 -4.67
CA ARG A 64 6.67 -2.77 -4.09
C ARG A 64 5.21 -3.20 -4.13
N GLU A 65 4.25 -2.32 -3.84
CA GLU A 65 2.82 -2.62 -4.00
C GLU A 65 2.44 -2.87 -5.46
N ILE A 66 2.97 -2.07 -6.38
CA ILE A 66 2.75 -2.26 -7.81
C ILE A 66 3.42 -3.55 -8.27
N GLU A 67 4.59 -3.90 -7.74
CA GLU A 67 5.28 -5.14 -8.04
C GLU A 67 4.57 -6.33 -7.43
N THR A 68 4.05 -6.31 -6.21
CA THR A 68 3.21 -7.41 -5.70
C THR A 68 1.87 -7.51 -6.42
N ALA A 69 1.25 -6.39 -6.80
CA ALA A 69 0.05 -6.38 -7.63
C ALA A 69 0.33 -6.90 -9.05
N LYS A 70 1.47 -6.56 -9.65
CA LYS A 70 1.94 -7.08 -10.93
C LYS A 70 2.38 -8.54 -10.82
N VAL A 71 3.02 -8.96 -9.73
CA VAL A 71 3.42 -10.34 -9.38
C VAL A 71 2.22 -11.21 -8.97
N GLY A 72 1.00 -10.66 -8.99
CA GLY A 72 -0.18 -11.43 -9.42
C GLY A 72 0.04 -12.20 -10.74
N SER A 73 1.13 -11.92 -11.48
CA SER A 73 1.56 -12.52 -12.74
C SER A 73 2.12 -13.93 -12.71
N ARG A 74 1.97 -14.73 -11.65
CA ARG A 74 2.07 -16.20 -11.80
C ARG A 74 1.38 -16.93 -10.66
N ASN A 75 0.08 -16.70 -10.53
CA ASN A 75 -0.85 -17.61 -9.85
C ASN A 75 -0.98 -18.95 -10.59
N PHE A 76 0.11 -19.52 -11.12
CA PHE A 76 0.11 -20.86 -11.70
C PHE A 76 -0.33 -21.88 -10.65
N THR A 77 0.16 -21.74 -9.41
CA THR A 77 -0.28 -22.55 -8.27
C THR A 77 -1.77 -22.38 -8.00
N GLN A 78 -2.28 -21.14 -7.95
CA GLN A 78 -3.71 -20.89 -7.71
C GLN A 78 -4.59 -21.41 -8.85
N ASN A 79 -4.21 -21.18 -10.09
CA ASN A 79 -4.91 -21.66 -11.28
C ASN A 79 -4.89 -23.19 -11.35
N ILE A 80 -3.75 -23.83 -11.07
CA ILE A 80 -3.66 -25.30 -10.97
C ILE A 80 -4.58 -25.81 -9.88
N LEU A 81 -4.55 -25.21 -8.68
CA LEU A 81 -5.45 -25.63 -7.59
C LEU A 81 -6.92 -25.49 -8.01
N ALA A 82 -7.28 -24.43 -8.74
CA ALA A 82 -8.61 -24.23 -9.26
C ALA A 82 -8.99 -25.34 -10.25
N TYR A 83 -8.12 -25.63 -11.22
CA TYR A 83 -8.33 -26.71 -12.18
C TYR A 83 -8.43 -28.08 -11.49
N VAL A 84 -7.53 -28.39 -10.56
CA VAL A 84 -7.54 -29.64 -9.80
C VAL A 84 -8.81 -29.77 -8.96
N GLY A 85 -9.25 -28.69 -8.31
CA GLY A 85 -10.49 -28.68 -7.52
C GLY A 85 -11.74 -28.91 -8.38
N VAL A 86 -11.85 -28.21 -9.52
CA VAL A 86 -13.00 -28.36 -10.43
C VAL A 86 -12.99 -29.73 -11.11
N ILE A 87 -11.85 -30.16 -11.67
CA ILE A 87 -11.72 -31.48 -12.31
C ILE A 87 -11.96 -32.60 -11.30
N GLY A 88 -11.40 -32.48 -10.08
CA GLY A 88 -11.59 -33.44 -9.00
C GLY A 88 -13.06 -33.57 -8.60
N PHE A 89 -13.81 -32.47 -8.52
CA PHE A 89 -15.24 -32.50 -8.26
C PHE A 89 -16.02 -33.22 -9.36
N PHE A 90 -15.76 -32.91 -10.64
CA PHE A 90 -16.44 -33.60 -11.75
C PHE A 90 -16.03 -35.07 -11.88
N ALA A 91 -14.78 -35.43 -11.58
CA ALA A 91 -14.32 -36.81 -11.56
C ALA A 91 -14.99 -37.61 -10.42
N MET A 92 -15.11 -37.03 -9.22
CA MET A 92 -15.87 -37.60 -8.11
C MET A 92 -17.33 -37.81 -8.52
N MET A 93 -17.94 -36.84 -9.21
CA MET A 93 -19.31 -36.96 -9.67
C MET A 93 -19.49 -38.05 -10.71
N GLY A 94 -18.57 -38.14 -11.68
CA GLY A 94 -18.56 -39.23 -12.66
C GLY A 94 -18.47 -40.60 -11.99
N TYR A 95 -17.60 -40.74 -10.98
CA TYR A 95 -17.46 -41.98 -10.20
C TYR A 95 -18.74 -42.37 -9.45
N LEU A 96 -19.40 -41.40 -8.80
CA LEU A 96 -20.64 -41.62 -8.07
C LEU A 96 -21.80 -42.01 -9.02
N LEU A 97 -21.86 -41.41 -10.21
CA LEU A 97 -22.85 -41.75 -11.22
C LEU A 97 -22.60 -43.12 -11.86
N SER A 98 -21.33 -43.51 -12.07
CA SER A 98 -20.98 -44.78 -12.71
C SER A 98 -21.13 -45.99 -11.79
N ASN A 99 -20.87 -45.83 -10.49
CA ASN A 99 -20.96 -46.93 -9.51
C ASN A 99 -22.35 -47.05 -8.86
N GLY A 100 -23.31 -46.24 -9.29
CA GLY A 100 -24.72 -46.40 -8.94
C GLY A 100 -25.09 -45.87 -7.56
N LEU A 101 -25.80 -44.75 -7.54
CA LEU A 101 -26.56 -44.31 -6.35
C LEU A 101 -27.75 -45.22 -6.03
N GLY A 102 -28.15 -46.09 -6.96
CA GLY A 102 -29.35 -46.92 -6.86
C GLY A 102 -29.23 -48.17 -6.00
N GLU A 103 -28.01 -48.61 -5.70
CA GLU A 103 -27.76 -49.77 -4.82
C GLU A 103 -27.50 -49.37 -3.36
N MET A 104 -27.46 -48.06 -3.08
CA MET A 104 -27.16 -47.53 -1.75
C MET A 104 -28.40 -47.56 -0.86
N ASN A 105 -28.21 -47.92 0.40
CA ASN A 105 -29.28 -47.82 1.38
C ASN A 105 -29.59 -46.34 1.71
N ALA A 106 -30.72 -46.09 2.38
CA ALA A 106 -31.21 -44.71 2.62
C ALA A 106 -30.21 -43.86 3.43
N GLU A 107 -29.46 -44.49 4.34
CA GLU A 107 -28.50 -43.82 5.21
C GLU A 107 -27.20 -43.46 4.44
N GLU A 108 -26.68 -44.38 3.62
CA GLU A 108 -25.55 -44.12 2.71
C GLU A 108 -25.86 -43.01 1.72
N SER A 109 -27.05 -43.07 1.10
CA SER A 109 -27.51 -42.05 0.14
C SER A 109 -27.61 -40.67 0.79
N PHE A 110 -28.09 -40.61 2.03
CA PHE A 110 -28.19 -39.37 2.79
C PHE A 110 -26.81 -38.77 3.07
N ILE A 111 -25.86 -39.57 3.57
CA ILE A 111 -24.50 -39.10 3.89
C ILE A 111 -23.79 -38.61 2.62
N ILE A 112 -23.85 -39.40 1.54
CA ILE A 112 -23.18 -39.08 0.27
C ILE A 112 -23.81 -37.86 -0.40
N GLY A 113 -25.13 -37.72 -0.34
CA GLY A 113 -25.84 -36.54 -0.84
C GLY A 113 -25.40 -35.25 -0.14
N ASN A 114 -25.30 -35.28 1.19
CA ASN A 114 -24.84 -34.12 1.97
C ASN A 114 -23.37 -33.77 1.70
N LEU A 115 -22.49 -34.76 1.65
CA LEU A 115 -21.06 -34.56 1.33
C LEU A 115 -20.86 -34.00 -0.07
N THR A 116 -21.58 -34.56 -1.06
CA THR A 116 -21.52 -34.09 -2.45
C THR A 116 -22.09 -32.68 -2.58
N GLY A 117 -23.16 -32.35 -1.84
CA GLY A 117 -23.72 -31.00 -1.79
C GLY A 117 -22.73 -29.97 -1.25
N MET A 118 -22.05 -30.28 -0.14
CA MET A 118 -20.97 -29.42 0.41
C MET A 118 -19.80 -29.28 -0.57
N ALA A 119 -19.35 -30.38 -1.18
CA ALA A 119 -18.30 -30.34 -2.19
C ALA A 119 -18.69 -29.48 -3.41
N GLY A 120 -19.95 -29.53 -3.83
CA GLY A 120 -20.50 -28.70 -4.90
C GLY A 120 -20.52 -27.20 -4.55
N ALA A 121 -20.81 -26.85 -3.29
CA ALA A 121 -20.73 -25.48 -2.81
C ALA A 121 -19.29 -24.95 -2.87
N ILE A 122 -18.31 -25.74 -2.40
CA ILE A 122 -16.88 -25.37 -2.48
C ILE A 122 -16.44 -25.21 -3.95
N ALA A 123 -16.86 -26.12 -4.84
CA ALA A 123 -16.55 -26.01 -6.26
C ALA A 123 -17.16 -24.76 -6.90
N LYS A 124 -18.38 -24.38 -6.50
CA LYS A 124 -19.03 -23.13 -6.91
C LYS A 124 -18.27 -21.90 -6.40
N ASP A 125 -17.76 -21.93 -5.18
CA ASP A 125 -17.00 -20.82 -4.60
C ASP A 125 -15.66 -20.63 -5.33
N ILE A 126 -14.96 -21.72 -5.65
CA ILE A 126 -13.77 -21.71 -6.50
C ILE A 126 -14.13 -21.13 -7.87
N PHE A 127 -15.18 -21.63 -8.50
CA PHE A 127 -15.61 -21.13 -9.80
C PHE A 127 -15.96 -19.63 -9.74
N SER A 128 -16.63 -19.18 -8.69
CA SER A 128 -17.01 -17.77 -8.50
C SER A 128 -15.79 -16.89 -8.24
N TYR A 129 -14.78 -17.37 -7.54
CA TYR A 129 -13.55 -16.63 -7.30
C TYR A 129 -12.75 -16.39 -8.60
N TYR A 130 -12.65 -17.41 -9.47
CA TYR A 130 -11.84 -17.32 -10.69
C TYR A 130 -12.62 -16.82 -11.92
N PHE A 131 -13.92 -17.13 -12.00
CA PHE A 131 -14.77 -16.88 -13.17
C PHE A 131 -16.01 -16.02 -12.84
N GLY A 132 -16.29 -15.77 -11.56
CA GLY A 132 -17.40 -14.93 -11.12
C GLY A 132 -17.08 -13.46 -11.28
N SER A 133 -17.23 -12.97 -12.51
CA SER A 133 -17.32 -11.55 -12.87
C SER A 133 -16.24 -10.62 -12.26
N SER A 134 -15.28 -10.26 -13.11
CA SER A 134 -14.36 -9.13 -12.97
C SER A 134 -15.03 -7.74 -12.88
N LYS A 135 -16.25 -7.60 -12.35
CA LYS A 135 -17.03 -6.35 -12.42
C LYS A 135 -17.58 -5.95 -11.06
N GLY A 136 -16.69 -5.35 -10.30
CA GLY A 136 -16.97 -4.47 -9.19
C GLY A 136 -16.05 -3.25 -9.20
N GLU A 137 -15.49 -2.85 -10.36
CA GLU A 137 -15.19 -1.43 -10.60
C GLU A 137 -16.54 -0.68 -10.70
N HIS A 138 -17.34 -0.73 -9.64
CA HIS A 138 -18.22 0.37 -9.33
C HIS A 138 -17.28 1.43 -8.77
N ASP A 139 -16.81 2.26 -9.70
CA ASP A 139 -16.38 3.64 -9.56
C ASP A 139 -16.55 4.24 -8.14
N THR A 140 -15.76 3.72 -7.20
CA THR A 140 -15.54 4.28 -5.87
C THR A 140 -14.09 4.71 -5.76
N ARG A 141 -13.48 5.04 -6.90
CA ARG A 141 -12.43 6.06 -6.88
C ARG A 141 -13.10 7.26 -6.23
N PRO A 142 -12.58 7.80 -5.12
CA PRO A 142 -12.99 9.11 -4.67
C PRO A 142 -12.84 10.00 -5.89
N GLN A 143 -13.96 10.51 -6.41
CA GLN A 143 -13.93 11.34 -7.61
C GLN A 143 -12.96 12.46 -7.28
N ALA A 144 -11.75 12.39 -7.84
CA ALA A 144 -10.72 13.36 -7.52
C ALA A 144 -11.34 14.73 -7.79
N PHE A 145 -11.32 15.61 -6.80
CA PHE A 145 -11.99 16.90 -6.89
C PHE A 145 -11.56 17.57 -8.19
N ASP A 146 -12.51 17.67 -9.11
CA ASP A 146 -12.24 18.15 -10.46
C ASP A 146 -12.09 19.67 -10.40
N TRP A 147 -10.85 20.11 -10.34
CA TRP A 147 -10.48 21.52 -10.33
C TRP A 147 -10.97 22.29 -11.55
N GLN A 148 -11.18 21.64 -12.70
CA GLN A 148 -11.71 22.29 -13.89
C GLN A 148 -13.20 22.54 -13.74
N ARG A 149 -13.95 21.52 -13.28
CA ARG A 149 -15.38 21.65 -12.98
C ARG A 149 -15.65 22.69 -11.89
N PHE A 150 -14.84 22.71 -10.83
CA PHE A 150 -14.99 23.71 -9.76
C PHE A 150 -14.71 25.13 -10.24
N LYS A 151 -13.65 25.37 -11.02
CA LYS A 151 -13.34 26.70 -11.56
C LYS A 151 -14.43 27.27 -12.46
N ASN A 152 -15.18 26.39 -13.12
CA ASN A 152 -16.30 26.77 -13.98
C ASN A 152 -17.63 26.91 -13.22
N SER A 153 -17.69 26.54 -11.94
CA SER A 153 -18.91 26.63 -11.14
C SER A 153 -19.21 28.07 -10.71
N ASP A 154 -20.49 28.34 -10.46
CA ASP A 154 -20.93 29.65 -9.98
C ASP A 154 -20.48 29.92 -8.54
N GLU A 155 -20.20 28.88 -7.76
CA GLU A 155 -19.59 29.01 -6.43
C GLU A 155 -18.20 29.64 -6.51
N PHE A 156 -17.36 29.21 -7.46
CA PHE A 156 -16.04 29.80 -7.65
C PHE A 156 -16.11 31.27 -8.07
N LYS A 157 -17.08 31.63 -8.93
CA LYS A 157 -17.33 33.03 -9.31
C LYS A 157 -17.75 33.86 -8.10
N LYS A 158 -18.66 33.35 -7.26
CA LYS A 158 -19.13 34.02 -6.04
C LYS A 158 -18.01 34.22 -5.01
N ILE A 159 -17.13 33.24 -4.83
CA ILE A 159 -15.94 33.36 -3.96
C ILE A 159 -14.99 34.45 -4.47
N LYS A 160 -14.78 34.52 -5.78
CA LYS A 160 -13.93 35.54 -6.41
C LYS A 160 -14.48 36.95 -6.24
N GLU A 161 -15.81 37.11 -6.28
CA GLU A 161 -16.48 38.39 -6.05
C GLU A 161 -16.39 38.82 -4.58
N LEU A 162 -16.63 37.91 -3.64
CA LEU A 162 -16.49 38.18 -2.20
C LEU A 162 -15.05 38.54 -1.79
N GLY A 163 -14.04 37.97 -2.46
CA GLY A 163 -12.63 38.33 -2.23
C GLY A 163 -12.25 39.70 -2.78
N LYS A 164 -13.00 40.24 -3.75
CA LYS A 164 -12.72 41.54 -4.36
C LYS A 164 -13.19 42.71 -3.49
N ASP A 165 -14.16 42.47 -2.61
CA ASP A 165 -14.76 43.49 -1.73
C ASP A 165 -13.96 43.69 -0.43
N LYS A 166 -13.14 42.72 -0.02
CA LYS A 166 -12.26 42.82 1.16
C LYS A 166 -10.87 43.42 0.88
N GLY A 167 -10.65 43.91 -0.34
CA GLY A 167 -9.38 44.51 -0.79
C GLY A 167 -9.41 46.04 -0.90
N LYS A 168 -10.36 46.71 -0.23
CA LYS A 168 -10.39 48.16 -0.07
C LYS A 168 -10.36 48.54 1.40
#